data_AF-A0A197JQH9-F1
#
_entry.id   AF-A0A197JQH9-F1
#
_cell.length_a   1.000
_cell.length_b   1.000
_cell.length_c   1.000
_cell.angle_alpha   90.00
_cell.angle_beta   90.00
_cell.angle_gamma   90.00
#
_symmetry.space_group_name_H-M   'P 1'
#
loop_
_entity.id
_entity.type
_entity.pdbx_description
1 polymer ?
#
loop_
_entity_poly.entity_id
_entity_poly.type
_entity_poly.pdbx_seq_one_letter_code
_entity_poly.pdbx_strand_id
1 'polypeptide(L)'
;MVKIQTLAFLSLASTALAAPAWWEQWTLDKVKDTVISHVNHLSSNTNGDSTLRLVQTAEDKAPVWMTEDQRMELLRKNIGYMDITDHQDFEPSLRSLTHLSLPKKAVQQAKYGRYVNSLSTANMEVALKEFTSFHNRYYKSKTGKQSAQWLYKQISDLIEESEADSDVSIRKFQHNWDQFSIIARFEGTDESLANQPAIVGAHQDSVNGWNPLWGRSPGADDDGSGTVTTLEVFRSLVGTGFRPTRPVEFHWYSAEEAGLLGSQDVAEGYEKKGVEVIAMIQNDMTGYVGTRFEESFGVITDNVDPELTELIKVYAGEYGDIPIRETQCGYGCSDHASWSRYGFRSAIATEGDFSDISPWIHGSDDDVSHVDFDHMKQFAKLSLGFAIELGHFSGKEQDKLNRGGSRWETTSEREVEPCH
;
A
#
# COMPACT_ATOMS: atom_id res chain seq x y z
N MET A 1 47.82 42.92 -31.46
CA MET A 1 48.48 42.14 -30.39
C MET A 1 47.73 42.34 -29.09
N VAL A 2 46.85 41.40 -28.70
CA VAL A 2 46.51 41.17 -27.28
C VAL A 2 46.22 39.68 -27.16
N LYS A 3 46.97 39.03 -26.26
CA LYS A 3 46.92 37.60 -25.95
C LYS A 3 45.70 37.30 -25.08
N ILE A 4 44.98 36.24 -25.40
CA ILE A 4 43.98 35.61 -24.55
C ILE A 4 44.72 34.62 -23.64
N GLN A 5 44.63 34.80 -22.32
CA GLN A 5 45.12 33.83 -21.33
C GLN A 5 43.98 32.89 -20.93
N THR A 6 44.29 31.61 -21.04
CA THR A 6 43.50 30.43 -20.68
C THR A 6 43.42 30.30 -19.15
N LEU A 7 42.23 30.05 -18.61
CA LEU A 7 42.02 29.57 -17.25
C LEU A 7 41.45 28.15 -17.32
N ALA A 8 42.17 27.23 -16.69
CA ALA A 8 41.90 25.81 -16.67
C ALA A 8 40.72 25.47 -15.75
N PHE A 9 39.81 24.62 -16.22
CA PHE A 9 38.85 23.92 -15.38
C PHE A 9 39.40 22.52 -15.07
N LEU A 10 39.56 22.24 -13.77
CA LEU A 10 39.84 20.92 -13.24
C LEU A 10 38.64 19.99 -13.49
N SER A 11 38.94 18.77 -13.92
CA SER A 11 38.01 17.66 -14.05
C SER A 11 37.58 17.16 -12.66
N LEU A 12 36.27 17.09 -12.44
CA LEU A 12 35.68 16.14 -11.50
C LEU A 12 34.94 15.10 -12.34
N ALA A 13 35.55 13.92 -12.47
CA ALA A 13 34.90 12.74 -13.01
C ALA A 13 33.91 12.23 -11.95
N SER A 14 32.62 12.46 -12.17
CA SER A 14 31.55 11.73 -11.50
C SER A 14 31.17 10.54 -12.37
N THR A 15 31.52 9.34 -11.91
CA THR A 15 30.90 8.09 -12.36
C THR A 15 29.43 8.11 -11.94
N ALA A 16 28.57 8.64 -12.81
CA ALA A 16 27.14 8.44 -12.69
C ALA A 16 26.83 6.98 -13.06
N LEU A 17 26.39 6.19 -12.08
CA LEU A 17 25.64 4.97 -12.37
C LEU A 17 24.36 5.41 -13.07
N ALA A 18 24.19 4.95 -14.30
CA ALA A 18 23.13 5.37 -15.19
C ALA A 18 21.76 4.96 -14.62
N ALA A 19 20.87 5.92 -14.40
CA ALA A 19 19.45 5.65 -14.36
C ALA A 19 19.05 5.03 -15.72
N PRO A 20 18.20 3.98 -15.73
CA PRO A 20 17.88 3.30 -16.97
C PRO A 20 17.15 4.24 -17.96
N ALA A 21 17.53 4.14 -19.24
CA ALA A 21 17.18 5.09 -20.33
C ALA A 21 15.67 5.30 -20.58
N TRP A 22 14.79 4.50 -19.98
CA TRP A 22 13.34 4.75 -20.00
C TRP A 22 12.92 5.95 -19.13
N TRP A 23 13.78 6.39 -18.21
CA TRP A 23 13.52 7.45 -17.22
C TRP A 23 13.58 8.88 -17.80
N GLU A 24 14.56 9.21 -18.65
CA GLU A 24 14.68 10.56 -19.25
C GLU A 24 13.57 10.86 -20.26
N GLN A 25 13.11 9.83 -20.97
CA GLN A 25 11.99 9.93 -21.92
C GLN A 25 10.67 10.26 -21.19
N TRP A 26 10.47 9.69 -19.99
CA TRP A 26 9.26 9.87 -19.16
C TRP A 26 9.05 11.32 -18.67
N THR A 27 10.11 12.01 -18.26
CA THR A 27 10.02 13.43 -17.85
C THR A 27 9.59 14.35 -18.98
N LEU A 28 9.98 14.04 -20.22
CA LEU A 28 9.63 14.84 -21.40
C LEU A 28 8.19 14.61 -21.86
N ASP A 29 7.69 13.38 -21.72
CA ASP A 29 6.33 13.03 -22.12
C ASP A 29 5.29 13.58 -21.13
N LYS A 30 5.58 13.60 -19.82
CA LYS A 30 4.70 14.26 -18.81
C LYS A 30 4.54 15.77 -19.04
N VAL A 31 5.58 16.48 -19.47
CA VAL A 31 5.48 17.91 -19.81
C VAL A 31 4.57 18.12 -21.02
N LYS A 32 4.60 17.20 -21.99
CA LYS A 32 3.75 17.29 -23.19
C LYS A 32 2.30 16.91 -22.90
N ASP A 33 2.05 15.85 -22.13
CA ASP A 33 0.70 15.39 -21.80
C ASP A 33 -0.04 16.36 -20.86
N THR A 34 0.69 17.04 -19.97
CA THR A 34 0.13 18.10 -19.12
C THR A 34 -0.33 19.31 -19.96
N VAL A 35 0.38 19.62 -21.04
CA VAL A 35 0.02 20.73 -21.95
C VAL A 35 -1.15 20.34 -22.85
N ILE A 36 -1.21 19.09 -23.32
CA ILE A 36 -2.29 18.61 -24.21
C ILE A 36 -3.61 18.40 -23.45
N SER A 37 -3.57 17.88 -22.22
CA SER A 37 -4.75 17.75 -21.37
C SER A 37 -5.38 19.10 -21.01
N HIS A 38 -4.57 20.14 -20.77
CA HIS A 38 -5.06 21.51 -20.53
C HIS A 38 -5.81 22.12 -21.73
N VAL A 39 -5.46 21.73 -22.96
CA VAL A 39 -6.09 22.29 -24.17
C VAL A 39 -7.41 21.58 -24.49
N ASN A 40 -7.53 20.27 -24.20
CA ASN A 40 -8.74 19.50 -24.46
C ASN A 40 -9.84 19.67 -23.39
N HIS A 41 -9.48 20.11 -22.18
CA HIS A 41 -10.46 20.33 -21.10
C HIS A 41 -11.32 21.60 -21.26
N LEU A 42 -10.98 22.47 -22.22
CA LEU A 42 -11.69 23.74 -22.45
C LEU A 42 -12.94 23.61 -23.34
N SER A 43 -13.28 22.41 -23.84
CA SER A 43 -14.38 22.24 -24.80
C SER A 43 -15.58 21.41 -24.33
N SER A 44 -15.72 21.08 -23.04
CA SER A 44 -16.88 20.30 -22.57
C SER A 44 -17.49 20.73 -21.23
N ASN A 45 -17.29 21.98 -20.80
CA ASN A 45 -17.93 22.46 -19.57
C ASN A 45 -18.89 23.63 -19.84
N THR A 46 -20.06 23.31 -20.37
CA THR A 46 -21.22 24.21 -20.35
C THR A 46 -22.10 23.83 -19.17
N ASN A 47 -21.91 24.56 -18.05
CA ASN A 47 -22.64 24.55 -16.77
C ASN A 47 -22.17 23.53 -15.71
N GLY A 48 -21.37 24.00 -14.73
CA GLY A 48 -21.10 23.27 -13.49
C GLY A 48 -20.09 24.00 -12.60
N ASP A 49 -20.44 24.24 -11.34
CA ASP A 49 -19.55 24.80 -10.32
C ASP A 49 -18.27 23.95 -10.18
N SER A 50 -17.09 24.55 -10.35
CA SER A 50 -15.79 23.85 -10.35
C SER A 50 -15.39 23.26 -9.00
N THR A 51 -16.26 23.33 -8.00
CA THR A 51 -16.06 22.81 -6.64
C THR A 51 -16.72 21.45 -6.39
N LEU A 52 -17.62 21.00 -7.27
CA LEU A 52 -18.30 19.71 -7.13
C LEU A 52 -17.38 18.54 -7.49
N ARG A 53 -17.58 17.43 -6.78
CA ARG A 53 -16.87 16.16 -6.99
C ARG A 53 -17.87 15.02 -7.20
N LEU A 54 -17.60 14.12 -8.13
CA LEU A 54 -18.44 12.96 -8.42
C LEU A 54 -18.09 11.82 -7.45
N VAL A 55 -19.04 11.44 -6.61
CA VAL A 55 -18.83 10.53 -5.48
C VAL A 55 -19.68 9.27 -5.63
N GLN A 56 -19.07 8.11 -5.41
CA GLN A 56 -19.71 6.81 -5.40
C GLN A 56 -19.70 6.24 -3.97
N THR A 57 -20.82 5.67 -3.52
CA THR A 57 -20.99 5.12 -2.15
C THR A 57 -21.38 3.63 -2.14
N ALA A 58 -21.55 3.03 -3.31
CA ALA A 58 -21.76 1.60 -3.53
C ALA A 58 -21.51 1.27 -5.00
N GLU A 59 -21.14 0.04 -5.30
CA GLU A 59 -20.92 -0.44 -6.66
C GLU A 59 -22.20 -0.39 -7.51
N ASP A 60 -23.35 -0.70 -6.91
CA ASP A 60 -24.67 -0.74 -7.56
C ASP A 60 -25.42 0.60 -7.58
N LYS A 61 -24.81 1.67 -7.06
CA LYS A 61 -25.41 3.01 -7.03
C LYS A 61 -24.72 3.95 -8.01
N ALA A 62 -25.55 4.71 -8.74
CA ALA A 62 -25.05 5.78 -9.59
C ALA A 62 -24.26 6.82 -8.77
N PRO A 63 -23.08 7.26 -9.24
CA PRO A 63 -22.33 8.33 -8.60
C PRO A 63 -23.11 9.65 -8.57
N VAL A 64 -22.87 10.47 -7.54
CA VAL A 64 -23.59 11.72 -7.28
C VAL A 64 -22.58 12.87 -7.17
N TRP A 65 -22.87 14.00 -7.83
CA TRP A 65 -22.10 15.22 -7.65
C TRP A 65 -22.35 15.81 -6.27
N MET A 66 -21.30 15.95 -5.47
CA MET A 66 -21.34 16.42 -4.09
C MET A 66 -20.42 17.62 -3.88
N THR A 67 -20.83 18.52 -2.99
CA THR A 67 -19.96 19.57 -2.43
C THR A 67 -18.99 18.98 -1.40
N GLU A 68 -17.99 19.76 -0.98
CA GLU A 68 -17.12 19.37 0.14
C GLU A 68 -17.91 19.08 1.41
N ASP A 69 -18.85 19.96 1.80
CA ASP A 69 -19.69 19.77 3.00
C ASP A 69 -20.50 18.46 2.98
N GLN A 70 -21.01 18.06 1.80
CA GLN A 70 -21.74 16.80 1.62
C GLN A 70 -20.82 15.59 1.77
N ARG A 71 -19.60 15.64 1.23
CA ARG A 71 -18.59 14.59 1.43
C ARG A 71 -18.17 14.49 2.90
N MET A 72 -17.96 15.63 3.57
CA MET A 72 -17.68 15.66 5.01
C MET A 72 -18.86 15.16 5.85
N GLU A 73 -20.09 15.19 5.35
CA GLU A 73 -21.23 14.55 6.00
C GLU A 73 -21.19 13.02 5.90
N LEU A 74 -20.70 12.46 4.78
CA LEU A 74 -20.47 11.01 4.67
C LEU A 74 -19.42 10.55 5.68
N LEU A 75 -18.28 11.25 5.72
CA LEU A 75 -17.19 11.00 6.67
C LEU A 75 -17.68 11.05 8.13
N ARG A 76 -18.41 12.09 8.53
CA ARG A 76 -18.98 12.22 9.90
C ARG A 76 -20.01 11.15 10.25
N LYS A 77 -20.54 10.43 9.26
CA LYS A 77 -21.48 9.31 9.43
C LYS A 77 -20.80 7.95 9.28
N ASN A 78 -19.47 7.92 9.11
CA ASN A 78 -18.69 6.73 8.76
C ASN A 78 -19.28 5.98 7.56
N ILE A 79 -19.67 6.73 6.53
CA ILE A 79 -20.11 6.16 5.24
C ILE A 79 -18.92 6.22 4.29
N GLY A 80 -18.33 5.07 4.00
CA GLY A 80 -17.26 4.93 3.01
C GLY A 80 -17.70 5.38 1.61
N TYR A 81 -16.77 6.00 0.88
CA TYR A 81 -17.03 6.55 -0.44
C TYR A 81 -15.76 6.65 -1.27
N MET A 82 -15.92 6.62 -2.60
CA MET A 82 -14.86 6.92 -3.54
C MET A 82 -15.20 8.21 -4.28
N ASP A 83 -14.24 9.12 -4.36
CA ASP A 83 -14.31 10.29 -5.24
C ASP A 83 -13.71 9.91 -6.59
N ILE A 84 -14.58 9.72 -7.57
CA ILE A 84 -14.23 9.20 -8.90
C ILE A 84 -14.15 10.31 -9.96
N THR A 85 -14.15 11.58 -9.54
CA THR A 85 -14.24 12.74 -10.44
C THR A 85 -13.19 12.69 -11.55
N ASP A 86 -11.98 12.27 -11.21
CA ASP A 86 -10.83 12.22 -12.12
C ASP A 86 -10.60 10.80 -12.72
N HIS A 87 -11.50 9.85 -12.42
CA HIS A 87 -11.39 8.42 -12.76
C HIS A 87 -12.70 7.83 -13.33
N GLN A 88 -13.50 8.67 -14.02
CA GLN A 88 -14.84 8.30 -14.51
C GLN A 88 -14.80 7.29 -15.67
N ASP A 89 -13.85 7.47 -16.58
CA ASP A 89 -13.80 6.74 -17.86
C ASP A 89 -12.95 5.46 -17.78
N PHE A 90 -12.70 4.95 -16.57
CA PHE A 90 -11.82 3.81 -16.39
C PHE A 90 -12.57 2.47 -16.44
N GLU A 91 -12.10 1.60 -17.33
CA GLU A 91 -12.49 0.19 -17.44
C GLU A 91 -11.21 -0.67 -17.30
N PRO A 92 -11.15 -1.64 -16.37
CA PRO A 92 -9.98 -2.49 -16.20
C PRO A 92 -9.62 -3.26 -17.47
N SER A 93 -8.34 -3.29 -17.85
CA SER A 93 -7.89 -4.13 -18.96
C SER A 93 -8.05 -5.61 -18.64
N LEU A 94 -8.31 -6.46 -19.64
CA LEU A 94 -8.38 -7.92 -19.46
C LEU A 94 -7.15 -8.52 -18.76
N ARG A 95 -5.97 -7.89 -18.90
CA ARG A 95 -4.73 -8.29 -18.22
C ARG A 95 -4.83 -8.08 -16.71
N SER A 96 -5.36 -6.94 -16.26
CA SER A 96 -5.56 -6.70 -14.83
C SER A 96 -6.44 -7.77 -14.20
N LEU A 97 -7.47 -8.22 -14.94
CA LEU A 97 -8.39 -9.29 -14.54
C LEU A 97 -7.77 -10.70 -14.57
N THR A 98 -6.62 -10.89 -15.23
CA THR A 98 -5.91 -12.18 -15.19
C THR A 98 -4.92 -12.19 -14.05
N HIS A 99 -5.25 -12.96 -13.02
CA HIS A 99 -4.44 -13.00 -11.82
C HIS A 99 -3.36 -14.08 -11.82
N LEU A 100 -2.21 -13.74 -11.26
CA LEU A 100 -1.16 -14.68 -10.91
C LEU A 100 -1.64 -15.63 -9.81
N SER A 101 -1.05 -16.83 -9.75
CA SER A 101 -1.37 -17.76 -8.68
C SER A 101 -0.84 -17.27 -7.33
N LEU A 102 -1.56 -17.58 -6.27
CA LEU A 102 -1.15 -17.32 -4.90
C LEU A 102 -0.61 -18.61 -4.24
N PRO A 103 0.32 -18.49 -3.28
CA PRO A 103 0.64 -19.59 -2.39
C PRO A 103 -0.58 -20.00 -1.57
N LYS A 104 -0.59 -21.24 -1.09
CA LYS A 104 -1.70 -21.80 -0.28
C LYS A 104 -1.34 -21.99 1.19
N LYS A 105 -0.06 -21.79 1.54
CA LYS A 105 0.52 -22.05 2.86
C LYS A 105 1.66 -21.07 3.09
N ALA A 106 1.94 -20.76 4.35
CA ALA A 106 3.18 -20.14 4.75
C ALA A 106 4.32 -21.19 4.71
N VAL A 107 5.45 -20.85 4.08
CA VAL A 107 6.61 -21.74 3.92
C VAL A 107 7.95 -21.07 4.21
N GLN A 108 7.95 -19.77 4.56
CA GLN A 108 9.17 -18.99 4.78
C GLN A 108 9.48 -18.78 6.28
N GLN A 109 8.96 -19.60 7.20
CA GLN A 109 9.16 -19.46 8.66
C GLN A 109 10.64 -19.35 9.04
N ALA A 110 11.50 -20.14 8.40
CA ALA A 110 12.94 -20.11 8.65
C ALA A 110 13.59 -18.76 8.27
N LYS A 111 13.08 -18.09 7.23
CA LYS A 111 13.51 -16.74 6.86
C LYS A 111 12.85 -15.68 7.74
N TYR A 112 11.58 -15.86 8.09
CA TYR A 112 10.79 -14.92 8.89
C TYR A 112 11.46 -14.60 10.24
N GLY A 113 11.97 -15.63 10.93
CA GLY A 113 12.50 -15.52 12.30
C GLY A 113 13.56 -14.43 12.51
N ARG A 114 14.45 -14.17 11.54
CA ARG A 114 15.47 -13.10 11.69
C ARG A 114 14.90 -11.70 11.63
N TYR A 115 13.84 -11.48 10.85
CA TYR A 115 13.25 -10.16 10.64
C TYR A 115 12.31 -9.80 11.80
N VAL A 116 11.47 -10.76 12.23
CA VAL A 116 10.51 -10.52 13.32
C VAL A 116 11.19 -10.16 14.63
N ASN A 117 12.37 -10.72 14.88
CA ASN A 117 13.17 -10.42 16.08
C ASN A 117 13.67 -8.97 16.12
N SER A 118 13.69 -8.27 14.99
CA SER A 118 14.08 -6.87 14.95
C SER A 118 12.91 -5.91 15.18
N LEU A 119 11.65 -6.37 15.12
CA LEU A 119 10.48 -5.51 15.32
C LEU A 119 10.44 -4.92 16.74
N SER A 120 10.24 -3.62 16.82
CA SER A 120 10.33 -2.82 18.05
C SER A 120 9.11 -1.92 18.23
N THR A 121 8.35 -2.17 19.29
CA THR A 121 7.23 -1.30 19.71
C THR A 121 7.72 0.07 20.15
N ALA A 122 8.93 0.16 20.73
CA ALA A 122 9.54 1.43 21.10
C ALA A 122 9.84 2.32 19.87
N ASN A 123 10.24 1.71 18.74
CA ASN A 123 10.45 2.47 17.50
C ASN A 123 9.13 2.99 16.95
N MET A 124 8.09 2.15 16.96
CA MET A 124 6.75 2.55 16.57
C MET A 124 6.21 3.68 17.44
N GLU A 125 6.39 3.61 18.76
CA GLU A 125 5.96 4.65 19.70
C GLU A 125 6.66 5.99 19.45
N VAL A 126 7.98 5.98 19.20
CA VAL A 126 8.73 7.21 18.87
C VAL A 126 8.25 7.80 17.55
N ALA A 127 8.11 6.97 16.50
CA ALA A 127 7.66 7.41 15.20
C ALA A 127 6.23 7.98 15.25
N LEU A 128 5.32 7.29 15.93
CA LEU A 128 3.92 7.69 16.01
C LEU A 128 3.75 8.98 16.81
N LYS A 129 4.48 9.18 17.90
CA LYS A 129 4.46 10.45 18.66
C LYS A 129 4.91 11.64 17.83
N GLU A 130 5.94 11.47 17.00
CA GLU A 130 6.38 12.53 16.09
C GLU A 130 5.35 12.74 14.97
N PHE A 131 4.83 11.67 14.38
CA PHE A 131 3.87 11.74 13.28
C PHE A 131 2.51 12.34 13.66
N THR A 132 2.10 12.17 14.93
CA THR A 132 0.89 12.77 15.51
C THR A 132 1.12 14.16 16.09
N SER A 133 2.37 14.65 16.08
CA SER A 133 2.70 16.01 16.54
C SER A 133 2.36 17.08 15.50
N PHE A 134 2.24 16.71 14.22
CA PHE A 134 1.70 17.59 13.18
C PHE A 134 0.25 17.97 13.53
N HIS A 135 -0.12 19.23 13.32
CA HIS A 135 -1.45 19.73 13.69
C HIS A 135 -2.59 18.91 13.06
N ASN A 136 -2.43 18.62 11.77
CA ASN A 136 -3.15 17.59 11.03
C ASN A 136 -2.29 17.15 9.85
N ARG A 137 -2.66 16.04 9.19
CA ARG A 137 -1.97 15.55 7.99
C ARG A 137 -2.85 15.63 6.74
N TYR A 138 -3.89 16.46 6.75
CA TYR A 138 -4.82 16.60 5.64
C TYR A 138 -4.10 16.98 4.34
N TYR A 139 -4.45 16.33 3.23
CA TYR A 139 -3.71 16.39 1.95
C TYR A 139 -3.52 17.77 1.33
N LYS A 140 -4.42 18.71 1.62
CA LYS A 140 -4.37 20.12 1.18
C LYS A 140 -3.71 21.06 2.19
N SER A 141 -3.41 20.58 3.39
CA SER A 141 -2.82 21.41 4.45
C SER A 141 -1.30 21.52 4.29
N LYS A 142 -0.74 22.60 4.85
CA LYS A 142 0.72 22.76 4.92
C LYS A 142 1.36 21.64 5.75
N THR A 143 0.72 21.24 6.85
CA THR A 143 1.21 20.21 7.76
C THR A 143 1.13 18.81 7.15
N GLY A 144 0.15 18.51 6.29
CA GLY A 144 0.10 17.28 5.51
C GLY A 144 1.25 17.14 4.52
N LYS A 145 1.66 18.23 3.86
CA LYS A 145 2.90 18.23 3.07
C LYS A 145 4.15 18.00 3.94
N GLN A 146 4.20 18.64 5.11
CA GLN A 146 5.33 18.50 6.03
C GLN A 146 5.43 17.09 6.61
N SER A 147 4.30 16.45 6.95
CA SER A 147 4.28 15.07 7.43
C SER A 147 4.75 14.09 6.36
N ALA A 148 4.34 14.27 5.10
CA ALA A 148 4.84 13.46 3.98
C ALA A 148 6.34 13.66 3.73
N GLN A 149 6.85 14.88 3.89
CA GLN A 149 8.29 15.15 3.83
C GLN A 149 9.06 14.48 4.97
N TRP A 150 8.50 14.50 6.18
CA TRP A 150 9.08 13.83 7.33
C TRP A 150 9.13 12.32 7.12
N LEU A 151 8.02 11.71 6.69
CA LEU A 151 7.93 10.26 6.46
C LEU A 151 8.88 9.82 5.35
N TYR A 152 8.93 10.55 4.23
CA TYR A 152 9.89 10.30 3.16
C TYR A 152 11.33 10.35 3.67
N LYS A 153 11.65 11.30 4.56
CA LYS A 153 12.99 11.39 5.16
C LYS A 153 13.28 10.17 6.03
N GLN A 154 12.34 9.73 6.88
CA GLN A 154 12.55 8.52 7.70
C GLN A 154 12.91 7.32 6.82
N ILE A 155 12.15 7.09 5.73
CA ILE A 155 12.39 5.96 4.83
C ILE A 155 13.73 6.12 4.09
N SER A 156 14.08 7.33 3.64
CA SER A 156 15.37 7.60 2.98
C SER A 156 16.55 7.33 3.92
N ASP A 157 16.48 7.84 5.15
CA ASP A 157 17.52 7.64 6.16
C ASP A 157 17.73 6.13 6.43
N LEU A 158 16.64 5.35 6.52
CA LEU A 158 16.72 3.89 6.74
C LEU A 158 17.41 3.15 5.59
N ILE A 159 17.21 3.58 4.34
CA ILE A 159 17.86 3.00 3.16
C ILE A 159 19.36 3.32 3.19
N GLU A 160 19.71 4.59 3.42
CA GLU A 160 21.09 5.08 3.48
C GLU A 160 21.88 4.41 4.62
N GLU A 161 21.32 4.38 5.83
CA GLU A 161 21.96 3.80 7.02
C GLU A 161 22.19 2.29 6.92
N SER A 162 21.38 1.60 6.12
CA SER A 162 21.50 0.15 5.90
C SER A 162 22.42 -0.20 4.72
N GLU A 163 23.01 0.81 4.05
CA GLU A 163 23.78 0.65 2.81
C GLU A 163 23.01 -0.12 1.73
N ALA A 164 21.67 0.03 1.70
CA ALA A 164 20.78 -0.74 0.84
C ALA A 164 20.50 -0.05 -0.51
N ASP A 165 21.21 1.03 -0.83
CA ASP A 165 20.99 1.90 -1.99
C ASP A 165 21.01 1.18 -3.35
N SER A 166 21.66 0.01 -3.44
CA SER A 166 21.69 -0.79 -4.68
C SER A 166 20.46 -1.68 -4.88
N ASP A 167 19.77 -2.02 -3.79
CA ASP A 167 18.74 -3.06 -3.75
C ASP A 167 17.35 -2.48 -3.40
N VAL A 168 17.30 -1.24 -2.89
CA VAL A 168 16.07 -0.57 -2.45
C VAL A 168 15.98 0.85 -3.03
N SER A 169 14.83 1.20 -3.61
CA SER A 169 14.55 2.53 -4.13
C SER A 169 13.37 3.19 -3.42
N ILE A 170 13.35 4.52 -3.37
CA ILE A 170 12.24 5.32 -2.82
C ILE A 170 11.88 6.44 -3.78
N ARG A 171 10.58 6.64 -4.03
CA ARG A 171 10.08 7.72 -4.89
C ARG A 171 8.83 8.38 -4.35
N LYS A 172 8.65 9.64 -4.74
CA LYS A 172 7.42 10.42 -4.52
C LYS A 172 6.51 10.23 -5.72
N PHE A 173 5.27 9.81 -5.50
CA PHE A 173 4.21 9.87 -6.50
C PHE A 173 3.51 11.22 -6.36
N GLN A 174 3.66 12.09 -7.38
CA GLN A 174 3.07 13.42 -7.37
C GLN A 174 1.61 13.38 -7.81
N HIS A 175 0.78 14.13 -7.10
CA HIS A 175 -0.63 14.32 -7.40
C HIS A 175 -0.89 15.78 -7.81
N ASN A 176 -2.15 16.13 -8.09
CA ASN A 176 -2.55 17.52 -8.36
C ASN A 176 -2.71 18.36 -7.07
N TRP A 177 -2.13 17.91 -5.96
CA TRP A 177 -2.08 18.57 -4.65
C TRP A 177 -0.69 18.39 -4.01
N ASP A 178 -0.47 19.08 -2.89
CA ASP A 178 0.87 19.27 -2.31
C ASP A 178 1.44 18.03 -1.60
N GLN A 179 0.59 17.23 -0.93
CA GLN A 179 0.98 16.00 -0.27
C GLN A 179 1.14 14.87 -1.30
N PHE A 180 2.35 14.36 -1.47
CA PHE A 180 2.65 13.25 -2.39
C PHE A 180 2.49 11.88 -1.71
N SER A 181 2.12 10.84 -2.45
CA SER A 181 2.25 9.46 -1.95
C SER A 181 3.70 8.98 -2.02
N ILE A 182 4.09 8.04 -1.17
CA ILE A 182 5.46 7.51 -1.11
C ILE A 182 5.44 6.04 -1.52
N ILE A 183 6.40 5.65 -2.37
CA ILE A 183 6.57 4.26 -2.80
C ILE A 183 8.03 3.90 -2.58
N ALA A 184 8.27 2.97 -1.65
CA ALA A 184 9.56 2.32 -1.46
C ALA A 184 9.51 0.91 -2.04
N ARG A 185 10.61 0.45 -2.64
CA ARG A 185 10.64 -0.79 -3.42
C ARG A 185 11.94 -1.54 -3.19
N PHE A 186 11.83 -2.76 -2.71
CA PHE A 186 12.89 -3.76 -2.76
C PHE A 186 12.90 -4.40 -4.15
N GLU A 187 14.05 -4.41 -4.83
CA GLU A 187 14.17 -5.10 -6.09
C GLU A 187 14.24 -6.62 -5.90
N GLY A 188 13.63 -7.34 -6.83
CA GLY A 188 13.66 -8.80 -6.87
C GLY A 188 14.91 -9.33 -7.55
N THR A 189 15.44 -10.45 -7.07
CA THR A 189 16.61 -11.10 -7.70
C THR A 189 16.29 -11.84 -9.00
N ASP A 190 15.01 -12.15 -9.28
CA ASP A 190 14.57 -12.79 -10.53
C ASP A 190 14.00 -11.72 -11.48
N GLU A 191 14.76 -11.36 -12.51
CA GLU A 191 14.36 -10.36 -13.52
C GLU A 191 13.03 -10.72 -14.23
N SER A 192 12.69 -12.02 -14.32
CA SER A 192 11.42 -12.44 -14.93
C SER A 192 10.19 -12.07 -14.08
N LEU A 193 10.38 -11.73 -12.80
CA LEU A 193 9.35 -11.31 -11.88
C LEU A 193 9.39 -9.79 -11.58
N ALA A 194 10.28 -9.04 -12.24
CA ALA A 194 10.53 -7.62 -11.94
C ALA A 194 9.29 -6.72 -12.07
N ASN A 195 8.30 -7.13 -12.86
CA ASN A 195 7.04 -6.41 -13.06
C ASN A 195 5.87 -6.94 -12.19
N GLN A 196 6.15 -7.83 -11.23
CA GLN A 196 5.13 -8.51 -10.44
C GLN A 196 5.28 -8.25 -8.92
N PRO A 197 5.17 -6.99 -8.46
CA PRO A 197 5.39 -6.66 -7.06
C PRO A 197 4.28 -7.21 -6.16
N ALA A 198 4.65 -7.56 -4.92
CA ALA A 198 3.72 -7.61 -3.79
C ALA A 198 3.74 -6.27 -3.07
N ILE A 199 2.59 -5.78 -2.60
CA ILE A 199 2.44 -4.42 -2.05
C ILE A 199 1.91 -4.48 -0.62
N VAL A 200 2.57 -3.76 0.29
CA VAL A 200 2.05 -3.44 1.63
C VAL A 200 1.73 -1.95 1.64
N GLY A 201 0.50 -1.58 1.96
CA GLY A 201 0.00 -0.20 1.92
C GLY A 201 -0.57 0.28 3.24
N ALA A 202 -0.58 1.59 3.41
CA ALA A 202 -1.24 2.37 4.46
C ALA A 202 -1.49 3.79 3.92
N HIS A 203 -2.35 4.59 4.54
CA HIS A 203 -2.46 6.02 4.19
C HIS A 203 -1.79 6.90 5.24
N GLN A 204 -1.24 8.03 4.80
CA GLN A 204 -0.43 8.91 5.65
C GLN A 204 -1.15 10.19 6.06
N ASP A 205 -2.29 10.50 5.43
CA ASP A 205 -3.06 11.68 5.77
C ASP A 205 -3.86 11.49 7.05
N SER A 206 -4.59 12.53 7.43
CA SER A 206 -5.53 12.51 8.55
C SER A 206 -6.52 13.64 8.35
N VAL A 207 -7.75 13.45 8.84
CA VAL A 207 -8.79 14.46 8.72
C VAL A 207 -9.41 14.81 10.07
N ASN A 208 -9.89 16.04 10.18
CA ASN A 208 -10.87 16.38 11.21
C ASN A 208 -12.23 16.56 10.52
N GLY A 209 -13.19 15.70 10.84
CA GLY A 209 -14.48 15.65 10.15
C GLY A 209 -15.31 16.94 10.24
N TRP A 210 -15.01 17.82 11.20
CA TRP A 210 -15.70 19.11 11.35
C TRP A 210 -14.97 20.27 10.69
N ASN A 211 -13.64 20.19 10.57
CA ASN A 211 -12.82 21.23 9.96
C ASN A 211 -11.55 20.61 9.37
N PRO A 212 -11.58 20.12 8.13
CA PRO A 212 -10.49 19.31 7.60
C PRO A 212 -9.19 20.11 7.41
N LEU A 213 -9.31 21.40 7.08
CA LEU A 213 -8.14 22.26 6.84
C LEU A 213 -7.46 22.73 8.14
N TRP A 214 -8.24 23.10 9.17
CA TRP A 214 -7.73 23.78 10.36
C TRP A 214 -7.99 23.04 11.67
N GLY A 215 -8.86 22.04 11.66
CA GLY A 215 -9.11 21.19 12.81
C GLY A 215 -7.85 20.40 13.16
N ARG A 216 -7.61 20.24 14.46
CA ARG A 216 -6.56 19.32 14.93
C ARG A 216 -7.01 17.89 14.63
N SER A 217 -6.14 17.11 14.01
CA SER A 217 -6.35 15.69 13.73
C SER A 217 -5.01 14.99 13.87
N PRO A 218 -4.69 14.48 15.08
CA PRO A 218 -3.44 13.76 15.28
C PRO A 218 -3.44 12.47 14.48
N GLY A 219 -4.60 11.85 14.23
CA GLY A 219 -4.72 10.66 13.39
C GLY A 219 -3.82 9.54 13.90
N ALA A 220 -3.86 9.24 15.19
CA ALA A 220 -2.90 8.32 15.81
C ALA A 220 -3.21 6.89 15.44
N ASP A 221 -4.47 6.50 15.53
CA ASP A 221 -4.94 5.22 15.05
C ASP A 221 -5.22 5.27 13.54
N ASP A 222 -5.91 6.32 13.08
CA ASP A 222 -6.37 6.50 11.69
C ASP A 222 -5.57 7.60 10.93
N ASP A 223 -4.65 7.24 10.03
CA ASP A 223 -3.95 5.95 9.94
C ASP A 223 -2.47 6.09 10.31
N GLY A 224 -2.24 6.82 11.41
CA GLY A 224 -0.91 6.90 12.01
C GLY A 224 -0.39 5.51 12.36
N SER A 225 -1.26 4.64 12.86
CA SER A 225 -0.90 3.29 13.29
C SER A 225 -0.51 2.41 12.09
N GLY A 226 -1.31 2.32 11.02
CA GLY A 226 -1.00 1.54 9.83
C GLY A 226 0.23 2.09 9.09
N THR A 227 0.38 3.41 9.02
CA THR A 227 1.59 4.06 8.47
C THR A 227 2.84 3.64 9.22
N VAL A 228 2.82 3.67 10.56
CA VAL A 228 3.97 3.34 11.41
C VAL A 228 4.24 1.84 11.47
N THR A 229 3.19 1.02 11.48
CA THR A 229 3.29 -0.45 11.32
C THR A 229 4.02 -0.80 10.02
N THR A 230 3.61 -0.18 8.91
CA THR A 230 4.23 -0.36 7.59
C THR A 230 5.69 0.12 7.57
N LEU A 231 5.99 1.24 8.22
CA LEU A 231 7.35 1.77 8.38
C LEU A 231 8.25 0.84 9.20
N GLU A 232 7.76 0.27 10.29
CA GLU A 232 8.54 -0.64 11.13
C GLU A 232 8.85 -1.97 10.43
N VAL A 233 7.91 -2.48 9.62
CA VAL A 233 8.16 -3.64 8.75
C VAL A 233 9.22 -3.32 7.72
N PHE A 234 9.13 -2.16 7.05
CA PHE A 234 10.15 -1.70 6.11
C PHE A 234 11.53 -1.60 6.78
N ARG A 235 11.60 -0.96 7.95
CA ARG A 235 12.82 -0.83 8.77
C ARG A 235 13.46 -2.17 9.11
N SER A 236 12.63 -3.14 9.53
CA SER A 236 13.07 -4.49 9.85
C SER A 236 13.68 -5.20 8.63
N LEU A 237 13.02 -5.11 7.47
CA LEU A 237 13.49 -5.74 6.24
C LEU A 237 14.78 -5.11 5.72
N VAL A 238 14.87 -3.78 5.66
CA VAL A 238 16.05 -3.07 5.16
C VAL A 238 17.25 -3.26 6.09
N GLY A 239 17.08 -3.07 7.40
CA GLY A 239 18.16 -3.20 8.38
C GLY A 239 18.64 -4.65 8.59
N THR A 240 17.84 -5.63 8.16
CA THR A 240 18.23 -7.04 8.16
C THR A 240 18.64 -7.50 6.76
N GLY A 241 18.77 -6.65 5.74
CA GLY A 241 19.25 -7.03 4.41
C GLY A 241 18.33 -8.01 3.66
N PHE A 242 17.03 -7.71 3.61
CA PHE A 242 16.05 -8.45 2.83
C PHE A 242 16.37 -8.42 1.33
N ARG A 243 16.35 -9.60 0.70
CA ARG A 243 16.59 -9.76 -0.74
C ARG A 243 15.54 -10.68 -1.34
N PRO A 244 14.39 -10.14 -1.76
CA PRO A 244 13.30 -10.96 -2.27
C PRO A 244 13.59 -11.47 -3.68
N THR A 245 12.86 -12.50 -4.09
CA THR A 245 12.93 -13.06 -5.45
C THR A 245 12.11 -12.25 -6.43
N ARG A 246 10.92 -11.80 -6.04
CA ARG A 246 10.13 -10.78 -6.74
C ARG A 246 10.22 -9.45 -6.01
N PRO A 247 9.88 -8.33 -6.65
CA PRO A 247 9.85 -7.05 -5.95
C PRO A 247 8.80 -7.03 -4.82
N VAL A 248 9.11 -6.28 -3.78
CA VAL A 248 8.16 -5.97 -2.69
C VAL A 248 8.14 -4.46 -2.51
N GLU A 249 6.95 -3.88 -2.50
CA GLU A 249 6.76 -2.44 -2.39
C GLU A 249 5.98 -2.07 -1.13
N PHE A 250 6.35 -0.93 -0.56
CA PHE A 250 5.74 -0.31 0.60
C PHE A 250 5.20 1.05 0.18
N HIS A 251 3.88 1.24 0.34
CA HIS A 251 3.16 2.40 -0.15
C HIS A 251 2.56 3.17 1.02
N TRP A 252 2.68 4.50 0.96
CA TRP A 252 1.98 5.42 1.87
C TRP A 252 1.17 6.40 1.04
N TYR A 253 -0.15 6.19 1.02
CA TYR A 253 -1.07 6.92 0.15
C TYR A 253 -1.46 8.28 0.74
N SER A 254 -1.57 9.26 -0.13
CA SER A 254 -2.05 10.61 0.18
C SER A 254 -3.55 10.70 -0.09
N ALA A 255 -4.29 11.51 0.66
CA ALA A 255 -5.69 11.85 0.38
C ALA A 255 -6.65 10.64 0.34
N GLU A 256 -6.48 9.67 1.23
CA GLU A 256 -7.45 8.59 1.45
C GLU A 256 -8.79 9.20 1.91
N GLU A 257 -8.71 10.09 2.90
CA GLU A 257 -9.83 10.72 3.60
C GLU A 257 -10.70 11.62 2.72
N ALA A 258 -10.17 11.96 1.55
CA ALA A 258 -10.83 12.77 0.53
C ALA A 258 -11.57 11.91 -0.52
N GLY A 259 -11.67 10.60 -0.30
CA GLY A 259 -12.32 9.62 -1.17
C GLY A 259 -11.35 8.82 -2.02
N LEU A 260 -10.27 8.30 -1.41
CA LEU A 260 -9.26 7.43 -2.00
C LEU A 260 -8.50 8.04 -3.19
N LEU A 261 -8.24 9.35 -3.15
CA LEU A 261 -7.70 10.05 -4.33
C LEU A 261 -6.28 9.60 -4.68
N GLY A 262 -5.39 9.45 -3.69
CA GLY A 262 -4.00 9.10 -3.97
C GLY A 262 -3.82 7.65 -4.38
N SER A 263 -4.52 6.71 -3.76
CA SER A 263 -4.45 5.30 -4.15
C SER A 263 -5.08 5.03 -5.52
N GLN A 264 -6.14 5.76 -5.91
CA GLN A 264 -6.66 5.70 -7.28
C GLN A 264 -5.61 6.15 -8.31
N ASP A 265 -4.97 7.30 -8.08
CA ASP A 265 -3.88 7.79 -8.94
C ASP A 265 -2.73 6.77 -9.08
N VAL A 266 -2.34 6.14 -7.97
CA VAL A 266 -1.27 5.13 -7.95
C VAL A 266 -1.70 3.88 -8.71
N ALA A 267 -2.86 3.29 -8.37
CA ALA A 267 -3.36 2.06 -8.97
C ALA A 267 -3.61 2.23 -10.49
N GLU A 268 -4.19 3.36 -10.91
CA GLU A 268 -4.33 3.71 -12.32
C GLU A 268 -2.97 3.77 -13.03
N GLY A 269 -1.98 4.40 -12.39
CA GLY A 269 -0.62 4.47 -12.90
C GLY A 269 0.04 3.09 -13.08
N TYR A 270 -0.29 2.12 -12.22
CA TYR A 270 0.20 0.74 -12.32
C TYR A 270 -0.49 -0.01 -13.45
N GLU A 271 -1.80 0.16 -13.59
CA GLU A 271 -2.59 -0.45 -14.67
C GLU A 271 -2.12 0.04 -16.04
N LYS A 272 -1.98 1.36 -16.21
CA LYS A 272 -1.51 1.98 -17.47
C LYS A 272 -0.11 1.53 -17.86
N LYS A 273 0.76 1.27 -16.88
CA LYS A 273 2.11 0.73 -17.11
C LYS A 273 2.13 -0.78 -17.32
N GLY A 274 1.02 -1.45 -17.04
CA GLY A 274 0.91 -2.89 -17.12
C GLY A 274 1.70 -3.64 -16.08
N VAL A 275 1.81 -3.07 -14.88
CA VAL A 275 2.35 -3.77 -13.72
C VAL A 275 1.41 -4.92 -13.36
N GLU A 276 1.95 -6.09 -13.11
CA GLU A 276 1.20 -7.31 -12.79
C GLU A 276 1.28 -7.58 -11.28
N VAL A 277 0.68 -6.70 -10.48
CA VAL A 277 0.69 -6.79 -9.01
C VAL A 277 0.16 -8.17 -8.58
N ILE A 278 0.95 -8.94 -7.83
CA ILE A 278 0.53 -10.27 -7.38
C ILE A 278 -0.54 -10.18 -6.29
N ALA A 279 -0.37 -9.25 -5.36
CA ALA A 279 -1.28 -8.96 -4.27
C ALA A 279 -0.91 -7.64 -3.59
N MET A 280 -1.91 -6.98 -3.04
CA MET A 280 -1.77 -5.82 -2.17
C MET A 280 -2.50 -6.07 -0.83
N ILE A 281 -1.84 -5.81 0.29
CA ILE A 281 -2.48 -5.75 1.61
C ILE A 281 -2.48 -4.29 2.09
N GLN A 282 -3.64 -3.82 2.53
CA GLN A 282 -3.78 -2.55 3.24
C GLN A 282 -3.74 -2.79 4.76
N ASN A 283 -2.96 -1.96 5.45
CA ASN A 283 -3.03 -1.74 6.88
C ASN A 283 -3.73 -0.40 7.09
N ASP A 284 -4.90 -0.42 7.69
CA ASP A 284 -5.64 0.80 8.03
C ASP A 284 -6.33 0.59 9.36
N MET A 285 -5.90 1.39 10.34
CA MET A 285 -6.17 1.23 11.77
C MET A 285 -5.65 -0.13 12.29
N THR A 286 -4.55 -0.06 13.02
CA THR A 286 -3.83 -1.21 13.61
C THR A 286 -3.55 -1.00 15.09
N GLY A 287 -4.06 0.09 15.67
CA GLY A 287 -3.61 0.64 16.93
C GLY A 287 -4.58 0.46 18.09
N TYR A 288 -5.88 0.32 17.86
CA TYR A 288 -6.86 0.30 18.95
C TYR A 288 -7.48 -1.08 19.19
N VAL A 289 -7.48 -1.52 20.45
CA VAL A 289 -8.19 -2.74 20.86
C VAL A 289 -9.60 -2.39 21.30
N GLY A 290 -10.58 -2.86 20.54
CA GLY A 290 -12.01 -2.73 20.82
C GLY A 290 -12.40 -3.19 22.24
N THR A 291 -13.52 -2.67 22.75
CA THR A 291 -13.97 -2.94 24.13
C THR A 291 -15.09 -3.99 24.23
N ARG A 292 -15.70 -4.34 23.09
CA ARG A 292 -16.85 -5.25 22.99
C ARG A 292 -16.43 -6.67 22.64
N PHE A 293 -15.33 -6.83 21.91
CA PHE A 293 -14.80 -8.13 21.49
C PHE A 293 -13.38 -8.37 22.02
N GLU A 294 -12.93 -9.62 21.94
CA GLU A 294 -11.54 -9.95 22.20
C GLU A 294 -10.63 -9.35 21.13
N GLU A 295 -9.40 -9.01 21.52
CA GLU A 295 -8.33 -8.61 20.61
C GLU A 295 -8.21 -9.62 19.46
N SER A 296 -8.23 -9.14 18.22
CA SER A 296 -8.16 -10.00 17.04
C SER A 296 -7.66 -9.24 15.82
N PHE A 297 -7.17 -9.97 14.82
CA PHE A 297 -7.08 -9.43 13.46
C PHE A 297 -8.49 -9.34 12.87
N GLY A 298 -8.95 -8.14 12.58
CA GLY A 298 -10.10 -7.90 11.71
C GLY A 298 -9.75 -8.16 10.26
N VAL A 299 -10.32 -9.19 9.65
CA VAL A 299 -10.13 -9.50 8.22
C VAL A 299 -11.42 -9.15 7.49
N ILE A 300 -11.36 -8.13 6.63
CA ILE A 300 -12.50 -7.69 5.83
C ILE A 300 -12.80 -8.74 4.75
N THR A 301 -14.09 -8.97 4.48
CA THR A 301 -14.56 -10.00 3.55
C THR A 301 -15.41 -9.45 2.40
N ASP A 302 -15.78 -8.17 2.42
CA ASP A 302 -16.47 -7.47 1.35
C ASP A 302 -15.51 -6.54 0.57
N ASN A 303 -15.74 -6.39 -0.74
CA ASN A 303 -14.93 -5.53 -1.64
C ASN A 303 -13.42 -5.85 -1.68
N VAL A 304 -13.06 -7.13 -1.50
CA VAL A 304 -11.68 -7.66 -1.50
C VAL A 304 -11.57 -8.93 -2.35
N ASP A 305 -10.35 -9.33 -2.70
CA ASP A 305 -10.11 -10.62 -3.37
C ASP A 305 -10.25 -11.79 -2.38
N PRO A 306 -11.14 -12.77 -2.62
CA PRO A 306 -11.41 -13.82 -1.65
C PRO A 306 -10.24 -14.81 -1.47
N GLU A 307 -9.50 -15.14 -2.53
CA GLU A 307 -8.35 -16.06 -2.38
C GLU A 307 -7.20 -15.39 -1.62
N LEU A 308 -6.97 -14.09 -1.84
CA LEU A 308 -6.02 -13.30 -1.07
C LEU A 308 -6.46 -13.16 0.38
N THR A 309 -7.75 -12.95 0.63
CA THR A 309 -8.32 -12.88 1.98
C THR A 309 -8.07 -14.19 2.75
N GLU A 310 -8.28 -15.35 2.12
CA GLU A 310 -7.90 -16.64 2.72
C GLU A 310 -6.40 -16.74 3.01
N LEU A 311 -5.56 -16.23 2.11
CA LEU A 311 -4.12 -16.20 2.31
C LEU A 311 -3.72 -15.29 3.49
N ILE A 312 -4.37 -14.14 3.65
CA ILE A 312 -4.15 -13.26 4.81
C ILE A 312 -4.49 -13.99 6.10
N LYS A 313 -5.59 -14.75 6.15
CA LYS A 313 -5.93 -15.58 7.32
C LYS A 313 -4.87 -16.65 7.61
N VAL A 314 -4.32 -17.29 6.57
CA VAL A 314 -3.22 -18.24 6.72
C VAL A 314 -1.99 -17.57 7.32
N TYR A 315 -1.62 -16.39 6.84
CA TYR A 315 -0.46 -15.66 7.36
C TYR A 315 -0.70 -15.10 8.77
N ALA A 316 -1.89 -14.61 9.07
CA ALA A 316 -2.25 -14.14 10.40
C ALA A 316 -2.19 -15.28 11.43
N GLY A 317 -2.71 -16.46 11.09
CA GLY A 317 -2.66 -17.63 11.97
C GLY A 317 -1.26 -18.25 12.12
N GLU A 318 -0.38 -18.08 11.13
CA GLU A 318 0.99 -18.58 11.21
C GLU A 318 1.92 -17.63 11.99
N TYR A 319 1.78 -16.32 11.76
CA TYR A 319 2.75 -15.33 12.20
C TYR A 319 2.28 -14.46 13.37
N GLY A 320 0.98 -14.36 13.59
CA GLY A 320 0.38 -13.62 14.71
C GLY A 320 0.09 -14.49 15.92
N ASP A 321 -0.09 -13.85 17.07
CA ASP A 321 -0.41 -14.51 18.34
C ASP A 321 -1.88 -14.30 18.78
N ILE A 322 -2.64 -13.51 18.03
CA ILE A 322 -4.03 -13.13 18.33
C ILE A 322 -5.01 -13.83 17.37
N PRO A 323 -6.26 -14.07 17.78
CA PRO A 323 -7.25 -14.72 16.92
C PRO A 323 -7.60 -13.87 15.69
N ILE A 324 -8.27 -14.52 14.73
CA ILE A 324 -8.77 -13.88 13.50
C ILE A 324 -10.27 -13.73 13.63
N ARG A 325 -10.79 -12.57 13.23
CA ARG A 325 -12.20 -12.27 13.14
C ARG A 325 -12.53 -11.75 11.75
N GLU A 326 -13.44 -12.44 11.07
CA GLU A 326 -14.00 -11.92 9.81
C GLU A 326 -15.00 -10.81 10.12
N THR A 327 -14.93 -9.73 9.34
CA THR A 327 -15.83 -8.58 9.46
C THR A 327 -16.07 -7.95 8.07
N GLN A 328 -16.83 -6.86 8.04
CA GLN A 328 -17.16 -6.09 6.84
C GLN A 328 -17.03 -4.60 7.11
N CYS A 329 -16.54 -3.84 6.14
CA CYS A 329 -16.35 -2.39 6.25
C CYS A 329 -17.25 -1.57 5.32
N GLY A 330 -17.89 -2.20 4.33
CA GLY A 330 -18.70 -1.52 3.32
C GLY A 330 -17.87 -1.01 2.14
N TYR A 331 -18.51 -0.17 1.32
CA TYR A 331 -17.93 0.32 0.07
C TYR A 331 -16.95 1.46 0.29
N GLY A 332 -15.83 1.46 -0.44
CA GLY A 332 -14.85 2.55 -0.43
C GLY A 332 -14.32 2.83 0.98
N CYS A 333 -14.01 1.76 1.73
CA CYS A 333 -13.67 1.89 3.13
C CYS A 333 -12.18 2.20 3.37
N SER A 334 -11.30 1.90 2.41
CA SER A 334 -9.87 2.27 2.43
C SER A 334 -9.22 1.98 1.07
N ASP A 335 -7.92 2.24 0.92
CA ASP A 335 -7.17 2.23 -0.35
C ASP A 335 -7.16 0.89 -1.10
N HIS A 336 -7.39 -0.24 -0.43
CA HIS A 336 -7.56 -1.55 -1.10
C HIS A 336 -8.68 -1.50 -2.14
N ALA A 337 -9.73 -0.69 -1.94
CA ALA A 337 -10.83 -0.54 -2.87
C ALA A 337 -10.38 0.08 -4.20
N SER A 338 -9.40 1.01 -4.17
CA SER A 338 -8.77 1.54 -5.39
C SER A 338 -8.09 0.41 -6.17
N TRP A 339 -7.28 -0.42 -5.52
CA TRP A 339 -6.62 -1.55 -6.18
C TRP A 339 -7.62 -2.54 -6.80
N SER A 340 -8.69 -2.87 -6.07
CA SER A 340 -9.78 -3.73 -6.58
C SER A 340 -10.49 -3.10 -7.78
N ARG A 341 -10.78 -1.80 -7.74
CA ARG A 341 -11.39 -1.06 -8.86
C ARG A 341 -10.53 -1.12 -10.13
N TYR A 342 -9.21 -1.13 -9.98
CA TYR A 342 -8.25 -1.25 -11.09
C TYR A 342 -7.94 -2.71 -11.49
N GLY A 343 -8.70 -3.68 -10.98
CA GLY A 343 -8.59 -5.09 -11.31
C GLY A 343 -7.44 -5.81 -10.60
N PHE A 344 -6.79 -5.21 -9.62
CA PHE A 344 -5.74 -5.87 -8.84
C PHE A 344 -6.31 -6.60 -7.64
N ARG A 345 -5.66 -7.69 -7.24
CA ARG A 345 -6.00 -8.37 -5.98
C ARG A 345 -5.59 -7.51 -4.80
N SER A 346 -6.56 -7.15 -3.96
CA SER A 346 -6.31 -6.46 -2.71
C SER A 346 -7.10 -7.07 -1.56
N ALA A 347 -6.54 -6.96 -0.36
CA ALA A 347 -7.15 -7.34 0.90
C ALA A 347 -6.76 -6.30 1.96
N ILE A 348 -7.45 -6.31 3.10
CA ILE A 348 -7.21 -5.38 4.20
C ILE A 348 -7.33 -6.14 5.52
N ALA A 349 -6.42 -5.83 6.44
CA ALA A 349 -6.51 -6.21 7.84
C ALA A 349 -6.63 -4.94 8.69
N THR A 350 -7.58 -4.94 9.62
CA THR A 350 -7.88 -3.84 10.55
C THR A 350 -7.91 -4.35 11.99
N GLU A 351 -7.92 -3.46 12.95
CA GLU A 351 -7.73 -3.66 14.41
C GLU A 351 -8.76 -4.54 15.16
N GLY A 352 -9.75 -5.11 14.45
CA GLY A 352 -10.71 -6.03 15.06
C GLY A 352 -12.05 -6.09 14.32
N ASP A 353 -13.13 -6.30 15.08
CA ASP A 353 -14.49 -6.21 14.51
C ASP A 353 -14.78 -4.77 14.08
N PHE A 354 -15.22 -4.58 12.84
CA PHE A 354 -15.44 -3.23 12.31
C PHE A 354 -16.54 -2.46 13.07
N SER A 355 -17.43 -3.16 13.80
CA SER A 355 -18.43 -2.53 14.66
C SER A 355 -17.90 -2.06 16.03
N ASP A 356 -16.62 -2.28 16.31
CA ASP A 356 -15.94 -1.97 17.59
C ASP A 356 -14.60 -1.24 17.39
N ILE A 357 -14.44 -0.59 16.22
CA ILE A 357 -13.29 0.28 15.91
C ILE A 357 -13.22 1.49 16.84
N SER A 358 -12.06 2.15 16.85
CA SER A 358 -11.82 3.37 17.64
C SER A 358 -12.95 4.41 17.46
N PRO A 359 -13.60 4.86 18.55
CA PRO A 359 -14.66 5.86 18.47
C PRO A 359 -14.11 7.29 18.27
N TRP A 360 -12.79 7.45 18.21
CA TRP A 360 -12.11 8.75 18.18
C TRP A 360 -11.67 9.20 16.79
N ILE A 361 -11.74 8.30 15.79
CA ILE A 361 -11.33 8.54 14.41
C ILE A 361 -11.91 9.82 13.82
N HIS A 362 -11.20 10.39 12.84
CA HIS A 362 -11.53 11.67 12.20
C HIS A 362 -11.69 12.86 13.20
N GLY A 363 -11.11 12.74 14.40
CA GLY A 363 -11.30 13.66 15.52
C GLY A 363 -9.99 14.21 16.09
N SER A 364 -10.10 15.15 17.03
CA SER A 364 -8.93 15.67 17.76
C SER A 364 -8.41 14.73 18.85
N ASP A 365 -9.25 13.78 19.24
CA ASP A 365 -9.03 12.86 20.35
C ASP A 365 -8.53 11.50 19.85
N ASP A 366 -8.42 11.31 18.53
CA ASP A 366 -7.61 10.23 17.96
C ASP A 366 -6.13 10.55 18.19
N ASP A 367 -5.66 10.26 19.41
CA ASP A 367 -4.30 10.50 19.87
C ASP A 367 -3.63 9.23 20.40
N VAL A 368 -2.30 9.31 20.58
CA VAL A 368 -1.45 8.17 20.94
C VAL A 368 -1.84 7.51 22.27
N SER A 369 -2.60 8.17 23.14
CA SER A 369 -3.03 7.57 24.41
C SER A 369 -4.06 6.45 24.25
N HIS A 370 -4.69 6.34 23.06
CA HIS A 370 -5.63 5.28 22.72
C HIS A 370 -4.98 4.13 21.95
N VAL A 371 -3.69 4.20 21.65
CA VAL A 371 -2.97 3.21 20.84
C VAL A 371 -2.29 2.16 21.72
N ASP A 372 -2.48 0.89 21.36
CA ASP A 372 -1.79 -0.27 21.89
C ASP A 372 -0.68 -0.73 20.92
N PHE A 373 0.58 -0.49 21.30
CA PHE A 373 1.72 -0.83 20.45
C PHE A 373 2.00 -2.34 20.36
N ASP A 374 1.56 -3.14 21.34
CA ASP A 374 1.67 -4.59 21.24
C ASP A 374 0.65 -5.14 20.23
N HIS A 375 -0.54 -4.51 20.15
CA HIS A 375 -1.51 -4.77 19.09
C HIS A 375 -0.95 -4.42 17.70
N MET A 376 -0.40 -3.22 17.52
CA MET A 376 0.27 -2.82 16.27
C MET A 376 1.37 -3.81 15.85
N LYS A 377 2.11 -4.38 16.83
CA LYS A 377 3.14 -5.38 16.55
C LYS A 377 2.55 -6.65 15.92
N GLN A 378 1.33 -7.03 16.25
CA GLN A 378 0.66 -8.16 15.60
C GLN A 378 0.40 -7.89 14.11
N PHE A 379 -0.02 -6.67 13.74
CA PHE A 379 -0.15 -6.28 12.33
C PHE A 379 1.20 -6.20 11.63
N ALA A 380 2.23 -5.69 12.31
CA ALA A 380 3.59 -5.70 11.78
C ALA A 380 4.08 -7.13 11.49
N LYS A 381 3.75 -8.11 12.36
CA LYS A 381 4.06 -9.53 12.14
C LYS A 381 3.35 -10.08 10.90
N LEU A 382 2.07 -9.75 10.71
CA LEU A 382 1.27 -10.14 9.55
C LEU A 382 1.84 -9.56 8.25
N SER A 383 2.02 -8.23 8.17
CA SER A 383 2.53 -7.59 6.95
C SER A 383 3.97 -8.01 6.63
N LEU A 384 4.80 -8.27 7.66
CA LEU A 384 6.13 -8.84 7.48
C LEU A 384 6.06 -10.26 6.88
N GLY A 385 5.15 -11.09 7.38
CA GLY A 385 4.91 -12.43 6.84
C GLY A 385 4.48 -12.38 5.38
N PHE A 386 3.50 -11.52 5.07
CA PHE A 386 3.04 -11.25 3.71
C PHE A 386 4.19 -10.86 2.77
N ALA A 387 5.01 -9.88 3.17
CA ALA A 387 6.14 -9.38 2.38
C ALA A 387 7.18 -10.48 2.11
N ILE A 388 7.53 -11.29 3.11
CA ILE A 388 8.53 -12.35 2.99
C ILE A 388 8.02 -13.51 2.15
N GLU A 389 6.79 -13.96 2.41
CA GLU A 389 6.18 -15.09 1.71
C GLU A 389 6.01 -14.79 0.22
N LEU A 390 5.35 -13.68 -0.11
CA LEU A 390 5.14 -13.31 -1.51
C LEU A 390 6.43 -12.84 -2.16
N GLY A 391 7.30 -12.12 -1.46
CA GLY A 391 8.62 -11.72 -1.93
C GLY A 391 9.48 -12.91 -2.40
N HIS A 392 9.32 -14.08 -1.79
CA HIS A 392 10.00 -15.31 -2.20
C HIS A 392 9.16 -16.28 -3.04
N PHE A 393 7.91 -15.95 -3.34
CA PHE A 393 7.04 -16.78 -4.13
C PHE A 393 7.29 -16.60 -5.64
N SER A 394 7.75 -17.67 -6.30
CA SER A 394 8.09 -17.66 -7.73
C SER A 394 7.04 -18.31 -8.65
N GLY A 395 5.95 -18.86 -8.10
CA GLY A 395 4.92 -19.61 -8.86
C GLY A 395 5.37 -20.99 -9.38
N LYS A 396 6.67 -21.22 -9.59
CA LYS A 396 7.25 -22.46 -10.14
C LYS A 396 7.07 -23.70 -9.23
N GLU A 397 6.77 -23.51 -7.96
CA GLU A 397 6.58 -24.59 -6.98
C GLU A 397 5.23 -25.31 -7.14
N GLN A 398 4.18 -24.60 -7.57
CA GLN A 398 2.89 -25.22 -7.90
C GLN A 398 2.96 -26.09 -9.16
N ASP A 399 3.77 -25.70 -10.14
CA ASP A 399 4.00 -26.49 -11.36
C ASP A 399 4.67 -27.83 -11.08
N LYS A 400 5.58 -27.91 -10.10
CA LYS A 400 6.22 -29.18 -9.71
C LYS A 400 5.25 -30.11 -8.96
N LEU A 401 4.37 -29.55 -8.13
CA LEU A 401 3.31 -30.33 -7.45
C LEU A 401 2.27 -30.84 -8.44
N ASN A 402 1.88 -30.04 -9.43
CA ASN A 402 0.94 -30.45 -10.49
C ASN A 402 1.55 -31.47 -11.47
N ARG A 403 2.85 -31.40 -11.76
CA ARG A 403 3.56 -32.38 -12.61
C ARG A 403 3.99 -33.66 -11.87
N GLY A 404 4.03 -33.64 -10.53
CA GLY A 404 4.37 -34.81 -9.71
C GLY A 404 3.21 -35.78 -9.47
N GLY A 405 1.96 -35.36 -9.70
CA GLY A 405 0.76 -36.17 -9.47
C GLY A 405 0.41 -37.19 -10.57
N SER A 406 1.13 -37.24 -11.68
CA SER A 406 0.79 -38.10 -12.84
C SER A 406 1.65 -39.35 -12.99
N ARG A 407 2.31 -39.84 -11.93
CA ARG A 407 3.11 -41.07 -11.99
C ARG A 407 2.68 -42.07 -10.93
N TRP A 408 1.47 -42.59 -11.09
CA TRP A 408 1.15 -43.93 -10.59
C TRP A 408 1.73 -44.93 -11.58
N GLU A 409 2.81 -45.58 -11.17
CA GLU A 409 3.36 -46.76 -11.82
C GLU A 409 2.27 -47.83 -11.90
N THR A 410 1.89 -48.21 -13.11
CA THR A 410 1.25 -49.49 -13.38
C THR A 410 2.28 -50.58 -13.10
N THR A 411 2.31 -51.08 -11.87
CA THR A 411 2.94 -52.36 -11.56
C THR A 411 2.22 -53.43 -12.37
N SER A 412 2.93 -54.00 -13.34
CA SER A 412 2.48 -55.14 -14.12
C SER A 412 2.20 -56.33 -13.20
N GLU A 413 1.01 -56.90 -13.36
CA GLU A 413 0.65 -58.20 -12.83
C GLU A 413 1.65 -59.25 -13.34
N ARG A 414 2.39 -59.85 -12.41
CA ARG A 414 3.13 -61.10 -12.67
C ARG A 414 2.16 -62.24 -12.40
N GLU A 415 1.84 -62.99 -13.45
CA GLU A 415 1.22 -64.30 -13.37
C GLU A 415 2.00 -65.19 -12.39
N VAL A 416 1.28 -65.77 -11.44
CA VAL A 416 1.78 -66.81 -10.55
C VAL A 416 1.23 -68.14 -11.07
N GLU A 417 2.09 -68.96 -11.69
CA GLU A 417 1.82 -70.38 -11.92
C GLU A 417 1.79 -71.12 -10.57
N PRO A 418 0.86 -72.07 -10.35
CA PRO A 418 0.86 -72.88 -9.15
C PRO A 418 1.82 -74.08 -9.31
N CYS A 419 2.75 -74.21 -8.36
CA CYS A 419 3.42 -75.47 -8.08
C CYS A 419 2.59 -76.32 -7.12
N HIS A 420 2.36 -77.57 -7.56
CA HIS A 420 1.88 -78.78 -6.85
C HIS A 420 0.41 -78.91 -6.47
#